data_AF-A0A1T5HSN3-F1
#
_entry.id   AF-A0A1T5HSN3-F1
#
_cell.length_a   1.000
_cell.length_b   1.000
_cell.length_c   1.000
_cell.angle_alpha   90.00
_cell.angle_beta   90.00
_cell.angle_gamma   90.00
#
_symmetry.space_group_name_H-M   'P 1'
#
loop_
_entity.id
_entity.type
_entity.pdbx_description
1 polymer ?
#
loop_
_entity_poly.entity_id
_entity_poly.type
_entity_poly.pdbx_seq_one_letter_code
_entity_poly.pdbx_strand_id
1 'polypeptide(L)'
;MVRFLRLHFTVFFLLTASILLSQNPHGYYNNAIGKKEAELKTALHDIIRYHTNLSYSALWVVFRQTDERADGTVWDMYSPIIRTLNTTRGLNREHSFPVSWWDGTRDESLAAYTDINHIFPSDAEANMAKSNHPLGVVGSNPTYNNGMTKVGQNIFPGYTGLVFEPDDEYKGDFARAYLYMATRYQDYVNRWRNFTMLQTNTYPVYQQWAINLLLEWHREDPVSTKELERNEEVFRIQGNRNPFIDFPELAEHIWGNKKDDEWIIEIDNYQSVLITPTNNTEVAFGTVVKGQTATRSLFFRGNNLTQPLSLFLYGTNSQFFNINVNEIPSSLANRAEGFELQVTYSPTQNTGNHTATILVSDGGMNGSVTVNIHGQSIAEDEIVPPTALPATDVTATSFQANWQAMEDTDFYILHVYEHDNGEAELLFSQDDIFDNFYEVVNLDPEKQYSYNVSREVSGIRTEASNTINVSAGTNINEETNDILVHTHQKNIYIHKTVSMLVNARVYNLSGHLIAQKTLINSVSKISVKTNGVYFLHIDGYGVEKVMINH
;
A
#
# COMPACT_ATOMS: atom_id res chain seq x y z
N MET A 1 -41.23 1.24 -68.46
CA MET A 1 -40.58 0.04 -67.86
C MET A 1 -39.09 0.30 -67.82
N VAL A 2 -38.43 -0.08 -66.72
CA VAL A 2 -37.00 0.09 -66.36
C VAL A 2 -36.65 1.36 -65.56
N ARG A 3 -36.75 1.20 -64.22
CA ARG A 3 -35.96 1.90 -63.18
C ARG A 3 -34.61 1.18 -63.06
N PHE A 4 -33.49 1.90 -62.94
CA PHE A 4 -32.27 1.49 -62.22
C PHE A 4 -31.52 2.77 -61.81
N LEU A 5 -31.71 3.26 -60.58
CA LEU A 5 -30.93 3.00 -59.36
C LEU A 5 -29.50 3.56 -59.43
N ARG A 6 -29.31 4.75 -58.83
CA ARG A 6 -28.01 5.41 -58.60
C ARG A 6 -27.32 4.75 -57.41
N LEU A 7 -26.22 4.06 -57.66
CA LEU A 7 -25.34 3.50 -56.63
C LEU A 7 -24.50 4.63 -56.02
N HIS A 8 -24.75 4.97 -54.75
CA HIS A 8 -23.86 5.85 -53.97
C HIS A 8 -22.82 4.97 -53.28
N PHE A 9 -21.56 5.08 -53.68
CA PHE A 9 -20.43 4.52 -52.95
C PHE A 9 -20.09 5.45 -51.80
N THR A 10 -20.51 5.09 -50.59
CA THR A 10 -20.00 5.71 -49.36
C THR A 10 -18.73 4.97 -48.95
N VAL A 11 -17.57 5.58 -49.17
CA VAL A 11 -16.28 5.08 -48.67
C VAL A 11 -16.24 5.36 -47.17
N PHE A 12 -16.35 4.31 -46.36
CA PHE A 12 -16.14 4.36 -44.92
C PHE A 12 -14.63 4.36 -44.67
N PHE A 13 -14.05 5.52 -44.35
CA PHE A 13 -12.67 5.62 -43.90
C PHE A 13 -12.64 5.22 -42.42
N LEU A 14 -12.38 3.94 -42.14
CA LEU A 14 -12.07 3.46 -40.79
C LEU A 14 -10.69 4.01 -40.41
N LEU A 15 -10.66 5.12 -39.68
CA LEU A 15 -9.48 5.52 -38.91
C LEU A 15 -9.33 4.53 -37.76
N THR A 16 -8.60 3.44 -37.97
CA THR A 16 -8.03 2.67 -36.87
C THR A 16 -6.86 3.48 -36.31
N ALA A 17 -7.09 4.23 -35.24
CA ALA A 17 -6.00 4.73 -34.41
C ALA A 17 -5.39 3.51 -33.71
N SER A 18 -4.29 2.99 -34.26
CA SER A 18 -3.45 2.02 -33.58
C SER A 18 -2.77 2.75 -32.41
N ILE A 19 -3.37 2.68 -31.24
CA ILE A 19 -2.66 3.03 -30.00
C ILE A 19 -1.58 1.96 -29.87
N LEU A 20 -0.33 2.32 -30.11
CA LEU A 20 0.82 1.49 -29.80
C LEU A 20 0.91 1.41 -28.27
N LEU A 21 0.13 0.50 -27.67
CA LEU A 21 0.38 0.08 -26.31
C LEU A 21 1.74 -0.64 -26.34
N SER A 22 2.68 -0.14 -25.54
CA SER A 22 4.00 -0.74 -25.42
C SER A 22 3.82 -2.22 -25.06
N GLN A 23 4.46 -3.09 -25.85
CA GLN A 23 4.57 -4.50 -25.55
C GLN A 23 5.79 -4.69 -24.64
N ASN A 24 5.72 -5.61 -23.69
CA ASN A 24 6.87 -5.99 -22.88
C ASN A 24 8.11 -6.21 -23.76
N PRO A 25 9.34 -5.93 -23.29
CA PRO A 25 10.52 -6.07 -24.12
C PRO A 25 10.59 -7.44 -24.77
N HIS A 26 11.01 -7.48 -26.03
CA HIS A 26 11.19 -8.74 -26.75
C HIS A 26 12.08 -9.68 -25.93
N GLY A 27 11.60 -10.90 -25.73
CA GLY A 27 12.33 -11.93 -24.99
C GLY A 27 12.30 -11.83 -23.46
N TYR A 28 11.62 -10.83 -22.87
CA TYR A 28 11.53 -10.64 -21.41
C TYR A 28 11.07 -11.91 -20.67
N TYR A 29 10.04 -12.60 -21.20
CA TYR A 29 9.44 -13.79 -20.60
C TYR A 29 9.93 -15.12 -21.18
N ASN A 30 10.99 -15.14 -22.01
CA ASN A 30 11.43 -16.36 -22.71
C ASN A 30 11.68 -17.55 -21.76
N ASN A 31 12.22 -17.30 -20.57
CA ASN A 31 12.52 -18.36 -19.60
C ASN A 31 11.29 -18.99 -18.95
N ALA A 32 10.10 -18.43 -19.16
CA ALA A 32 8.81 -18.95 -18.67
C ALA A 32 8.09 -19.83 -19.71
N ILE A 33 8.51 -19.81 -20.98
CA ILE A 33 7.88 -20.55 -22.08
C ILE A 33 8.06 -22.06 -21.87
N GLY A 34 7.00 -22.82 -22.15
CA GLY A 34 6.97 -24.28 -21.99
C GLY A 34 6.79 -24.75 -20.55
N LYS A 35 6.56 -23.82 -19.61
CA LYS A 35 6.41 -24.12 -18.18
C LYS A 35 4.96 -23.98 -17.73
N LYS A 36 4.63 -24.62 -16.61
CA LYS A 36 3.31 -24.56 -15.95
C LYS A 36 3.41 -24.70 -14.43
N GLU A 37 2.31 -24.46 -13.72
CA GLU A 37 2.20 -24.61 -12.27
C GLU A 37 3.35 -23.93 -11.49
N ALA A 38 3.95 -24.65 -10.54
CA ALA A 38 5.07 -24.19 -9.72
C ALA A 38 6.33 -23.88 -10.55
N GLU A 39 6.54 -24.57 -11.67
CA GLU A 39 7.71 -24.34 -12.53
C GLU A 39 7.58 -23.00 -13.26
N LEU A 40 6.39 -22.69 -13.77
CA LEU A 40 6.08 -21.39 -14.39
C LEU A 40 6.20 -20.27 -13.37
N LYS A 41 5.61 -20.42 -12.18
CA LYS A 41 5.73 -19.43 -11.10
C LYS A 41 7.19 -19.17 -10.72
N THR A 42 8.01 -20.21 -10.61
CA THR A 42 9.45 -20.08 -10.30
C THR A 42 10.21 -19.38 -11.43
N ALA A 43 9.89 -19.69 -12.69
CA ALA A 43 10.50 -19.00 -13.81
C ALA A 43 10.16 -17.51 -13.86
N LEU A 44 8.91 -17.15 -13.57
CA LEU A 44 8.48 -15.76 -13.45
C LEU A 44 9.15 -15.07 -12.26
N HIS A 45 9.25 -15.75 -11.10
CA HIS A 45 10.03 -15.28 -9.96
C HIS A 45 11.45 -14.89 -10.39
N ASP A 46 12.17 -15.78 -11.05
CA ASP A 46 13.54 -15.53 -11.49
C ASP A 46 13.62 -14.38 -12.52
N ILE A 47 12.56 -14.17 -13.31
CA ILE A 47 12.49 -13.07 -14.27
C ILE A 47 12.33 -11.71 -13.55
N ILE A 48 11.41 -11.63 -12.59
CA ILE A 48 10.96 -10.36 -11.99
C ILE A 48 11.61 -10.05 -10.63
N ARG A 49 12.40 -10.98 -10.08
CA ARG A 49 12.97 -10.81 -8.73
C ARG A 49 13.98 -9.68 -8.65
N TYR A 50 14.74 -9.47 -9.70
CA TYR A 50 15.76 -8.43 -9.73
C TYR A 50 15.19 -7.14 -10.27
N HIS A 51 15.24 -6.08 -9.47
CA HIS A 51 14.76 -4.75 -9.80
C HIS A 51 15.55 -3.68 -9.05
N THR A 52 15.44 -2.44 -9.54
CA THR A 52 15.98 -1.25 -8.89
C THR A 52 15.18 -0.96 -7.63
N ASN A 53 15.84 -0.95 -6.47
CA ASN A 53 15.21 -0.52 -5.22
C ASN A 53 15.10 1.01 -5.17
N LEU A 54 14.03 1.52 -4.58
CA LEU A 54 13.79 2.95 -4.37
C LEU A 54 14.12 3.34 -2.92
N SER A 55 14.29 4.64 -2.65
CA SER A 55 14.06 5.12 -1.28
C SER A 55 12.56 5.19 -1.02
N TYR A 56 12.19 5.07 0.24
CA TYR A 56 10.83 5.22 0.69
C TYR A 56 10.31 6.66 0.48
N SER A 57 11.18 7.67 0.62
CA SER A 57 10.87 9.06 0.23
C SER A 57 10.65 9.23 -1.28
N ALA A 58 11.33 8.47 -2.13
CA ALA A 58 11.18 8.55 -3.58
C ALA A 58 9.79 8.12 -4.06
N LEU A 59 9.03 7.38 -3.24
CA LEU A 59 7.68 6.91 -3.58
C LEU A 59 6.73 8.07 -3.97
N TRP A 60 6.82 9.23 -3.32
CA TRP A 60 6.01 10.40 -3.68
C TRP A 60 6.39 11.01 -5.03
N VAL A 61 7.67 10.92 -5.40
CA VAL A 61 8.16 11.40 -6.69
C VAL A 61 7.67 10.47 -7.80
N VAL A 62 7.74 9.15 -7.59
CA VAL A 62 7.34 8.17 -8.60
C VAL A 62 5.82 8.07 -8.75
N PHE A 63 5.03 8.30 -7.70
CA PHE A 63 3.56 8.37 -7.81
C PHE A 63 3.09 9.47 -8.77
N ARG A 64 3.85 10.56 -8.94
CA ARG A 64 3.55 11.58 -9.96
C ARG A 64 3.69 11.06 -11.39
N GLN A 65 4.44 9.97 -11.56
CA GLN A 65 4.69 9.34 -12.85
C GLN A 65 3.69 8.19 -13.06
N THR A 66 3.44 7.39 -12.02
CA THR A 66 2.64 6.15 -12.11
C THR A 66 1.15 6.34 -11.84
N ASP A 67 0.76 7.33 -11.04
CA ASP A 67 -0.59 7.43 -10.47
C ASP A 67 -1.20 8.85 -10.57
N GLU A 68 -0.52 9.83 -11.17
CA GLU A 68 -1.10 11.15 -11.45
C GLU A 68 -1.84 11.15 -12.80
N ARG A 69 -3.10 11.60 -12.77
CA ARG A 69 -3.94 11.77 -13.95
C ARG A 69 -3.56 13.06 -14.68
N ALA A 70 -3.93 13.14 -15.96
CA ALA A 70 -3.63 14.31 -16.79
C ALA A 70 -4.23 15.64 -16.27
N ASP A 71 -5.23 15.60 -15.39
CA ASP A 71 -5.83 16.77 -14.73
C ASP A 71 -5.13 17.15 -13.41
N GLY A 72 -4.05 16.45 -13.04
CA GLY A 72 -3.28 16.66 -11.81
C GLY A 72 -3.85 15.96 -10.57
N THR A 73 -4.93 15.20 -10.72
CA THR A 73 -5.52 14.42 -9.62
C THR A 73 -4.89 13.03 -9.51
N VAL A 74 -4.96 12.41 -8.34
CA VAL A 74 -4.38 11.09 -8.09
C VAL A 74 -5.36 9.99 -8.47
N TRP A 75 -4.84 8.89 -9.02
CA TRP A 75 -5.56 7.64 -9.17
C TRP A 75 -5.62 6.88 -7.84
N ASP A 76 -6.43 7.39 -6.92
CA ASP A 76 -6.72 6.72 -5.66
C ASP A 76 -7.73 5.58 -5.87
N MET A 77 -7.31 4.34 -5.63
CA MET A 77 -8.17 3.15 -5.74
C MET A 77 -8.94 2.84 -4.44
N TYR A 78 -8.74 3.65 -3.40
CA TYR A 78 -9.24 3.38 -2.06
C TYR A 78 -10.39 4.29 -1.65
N SER A 79 -10.58 5.42 -2.32
CA SER A 79 -11.52 6.46 -1.92
C SER A 79 -12.07 7.26 -3.10
N PRO A 80 -13.35 7.69 -3.05
CA PRO A 80 -13.89 8.62 -4.03
C PRO A 80 -13.41 10.07 -3.82
N ILE A 81 -12.64 10.36 -2.77
CA ILE A 81 -12.14 11.71 -2.49
C ILE A 81 -11.05 12.06 -3.50
N ILE A 82 -11.27 13.11 -4.28
CA ILE A 82 -10.31 13.60 -5.27
C ILE A 82 -9.14 14.28 -4.55
N ARG A 83 -7.93 13.76 -4.76
CA ARG A 83 -6.66 14.25 -4.18
C ARG A 83 -5.67 14.64 -5.29
N THR A 84 -4.61 15.37 -4.95
CA THR A 84 -3.52 15.75 -5.86
C THR A 84 -2.17 15.53 -5.18
N LEU A 85 -1.08 15.29 -5.92
CA LEU A 85 0.28 15.11 -5.36
C LEU A 85 1.05 16.42 -5.15
N ASN A 86 0.38 17.58 -5.28
CA ASN A 86 0.93 18.88 -4.86
C ASN A 86 1.11 18.97 -3.35
N THR A 87 0.42 18.12 -2.59
CA THR A 87 0.60 17.91 -1.17
C THR A 87 0.41 16.42 -0.88
N THR A 88 1.17 15.89 0.08
CA THR A 88 0.97 14.51 0.56
C THR A 88 -0.11 14.43 1.64
N ARG A 89 -0.76 15.54 1.98
CA ARG A 89 -1.76 15.60 3.05
C ARG A 89 -3.01 14.78 2.72
N GLY A 90 -3.35 13.89 3.64
CA GLY A 90 -4.43 12.91 3.56
C GLY A 90 -4.14 11.76 2.58
N LEU A 91 -2.88 11.58 2.17
CA LEU A 91 -2.44 10.46 1.34
C LEU A 91 -1.42 9.63 2.09
N ASN A 92 -1.53 8.31 1.94
CA ASN A 92 -0.53 7.34 2.38
C ASN A 92 0.08 6.60 1.19
N ARG A 93 1.27 6.04 1.42
CA ARG A 93 1.91 5.04 0.54
C ARG A 93 1.44 3.67 1.00
N GLU A 94 0.37 3.18 0.40
CA GLU A 94 -0.28 1.98 0.89
C GLU A 94 0.34 0.71 0.33
N HIS A 95 0.84 -0.12 1.23
CA HIS A 95 1.23 -1.49 0.93
C HIS A 95 -0.02 -2.36 0.82
N SER A 96 -0.59 -2.46 -0.38
CA SER A 96 -1.79 -3.28 -0.64
C SER A 96 -1.67 -4.68 -0.03
N PHE A 97 -0.51 -5.32 -0.22
CA PHE A 97 -0.07 -6.52 0.50
C PHE A 97 0.64 -6.11 1.80
N PRO A 98 0.01 -6.26 2.99
CA PRO A 98 0.48 -5.61 4.20
C PRO A 98 1.88 -6.05 4.64
N VAL A 99 2.71 -5.10 5.08
CA VAL A 99 4.07 -5.37 5.62
C VAL A 99 4.06 -6.39 6.76
N SER A 100 3.01 -6.35 7.59
CA SER A 100 2.82 -7.31 8.70
C SER A 100 2.68 -8.78 8.26
N TRP A 101 2.40 -9.05 6.98
CA TRP A 101 2.25 -10.40 6.44
C TRP A 101 3.58 -11.05 6.07
N TRP A 102 4.66 -10.27 5.98
CA TRP A 102 6.00 -10.77 5.61
C TRP A 102 7.07 -10.41 6.61
N ASP A 103 6.77 -10.59 7.91
CA ASP A 103 7.62 -10.36 9.09
C ASP A 103 7.53 -8.97 9.73
N GLY A 104 6.91 -7.99 9.06
CA GLY A 104 6.71 -6.65 9.61
C GLY A 104 7.91 -5.72 9.49
N THR A 105 9.00 -6.15 8.84
CA THR A 105 10.21 -5.35 8.70
C THR A 105 9.99 -4.18 7.73
N ARG A 106 10.29 -2.98 8.19
CA ARG A 106 10.22 -1.73 7.42
C ARG A 106 11.64 -1.28 7.10
N ASP A 107 12.21 -1.88 6.06
CA ASP A 107 13.61 -1.66 5.67
C ASP A 107 13.69 -1.62 4.15
N GLU A 108 14.27 -0.55 3.60
CA GLU A 108 14.49 -0.38 2.15
C GLU A 108 15.45 -1.42 1.57
N SER A 109 16.24 -2.11 2.41
CA SER A 109 17.04 -3.26 1.99
C SER A 109 16.16 -4.45 1.57
N LEU A 110 14.92 -4.51 2.06
CA LEU A 110 13.91 -5.46 1.62
C LEU A 110 13.14 -4.85 0.48
N ALA A 111 13.43 -5.32 -0.73
CA ALA A 111 12.85 -4.78 -1.97
C ALA A 111 11.31 -4.70 -1.95
N ALA A 112 10.63 -5.62 -1.23
CA ALA A 112 9.18 -5.58 -1.01
C ALA A 112 8.67 -4.32 -0.31
N TYR A 113 9.49 -3.62 0.46
CA TYR A 113 9.06 -2.43 1.19
C TYR A 113 8.88 -1.21 0.27
N THR A 114 9.52 -1.19 -0.89
CA THR A 114 9.51 -0.06 -1.83
C THR A 114 9.03 -0.45 -3.23
N ASP A 115 8.50 -1.67 -3.43
CA ASP A 115 8.09 -2.15 -4.74
C ASP A 115 6.71 -1.62 -5.16
N ILE A 116 6.71 -0.67 -6.08
CA ILE A 116 5.50 0.01 -6.56
C ILE A 116 4.58 -0.86 -7.42
N ASN A 117 4.91 -2.12 -7.69
CA ASN A 117 3.93 -3.07 -8.26
C ASN A 117 2.78 -3.41 -7.30
N HIS A 118 2.94 -3.15 -6.00
CA HIS A 118 1.89 -3.36 -5.00
C HIS A 118 1.70 -2.19 -4.02
N ILE A 119 2.53 -1.15 -4.13
CA ILE A 119 2.40 0.08 -3.35
C ILE A 119 1.71 1.13 -4.20
N PHE A 120 0.65 1.71 -3.66
CA PHE A 120 -0.20 2.69 -4.35
C PHE A 120 -0.41 3.92 -3.46
N PRO A 121 -0.64 5.11 -4.03
CA PRO A 121 -1.18 6.21 -3.25
C PRO A 121 -2.61 5.87 -2.82
N SER A 122 -2.94 6.16 -1.57
CA SER A 122 -4.27 5.91 -1.02
C SER A 122 -4.71 7.04 -0.12
N ASP A 123 -6.01 7.32 -0.07
CA ASP A 123 -6.60 8.08 1.02
C ASP A 123 -6.20 7.50 2.38
N ALA A 124 -5.78 8.38 3.27
CA ALA A 124 -5.25 7.98 4.57
C ALA A 124 -6.28 7.28 5.47
N GLU A 125 -7.54 7.73 5.46
CA GLU A 125 -8.61 7.14 6.26
C GLU A 125 -8.95 5.74 5.73
N ALA A 126 -9.06 5.59 4.42
CA ALA A 126 -9.31 4.31 3.78
C ALA A 126 -8.18 3.30 4.04
N ASN A 127 -6.93 3.77 4.04
CA ASN A 127 -5.78 2.95 4.42
C ASN A 127 -5.87 2.50 5.89
N MET A 128 -6.09 3.44 6.81
CA MET A 128 -6.23 3.13 8.23
C MET A 128 -7.36 2.12 8.48
N ALA A 129 -8.48 2.25 7.78
CA ALA A 129 -9.59 1.30 7.83
C ALA A 129 -9.20 -0.08 7.27
N LYS A 130 -8.51 -0.13 6.12
CA LYS A 130 -8.03 -1.39 5.52
C LYS A 130 -7.12 -2.17 6.46
N SER A 131 -6.24 -1.48 7.18
CA SER A 131 -5.31 -2.10 8.13
C SER A 131 -4.56 -3.28 7.46
N ASN A 132 -4.48 -4.43 8.14
CA ASN A 132 -3.92 -5.66 7.58
C ASN A 132 -4.98 -6.69 7.18
N HIS A 133 -6.23 -6.25 6.94
CA HIS A 133 -7.32 -7.14 6.57
C HIS A 133 -7.07 -7.78 5.19
N PRO A 134 -7.35 -9.09 5.03
CA PRO A 134 -7.26 -9.76 3.74
C PRO A 134 -8.32 -9.27 2.77
N LEU A 135 -8.08 -9.48 1.47
CA LEU A 135 -9.11 -9.30 0.46
C LEU A 135 -10.26 -10.27 0.69
N GLY A 136 -11.49 -9.81 0.44
CA GLY A 136 -12.69 -10.62 0.52
C GLY A 136 -13.92 -9.85 0.09
N VAL A 137 -15.08 -10.47 0.25
CA VAL A 137 -16.37 -9.85 -0.07
C VAL A 137 -17.05 -9.50 1.24
N VAL A 138 -17.41 -8.22 1.42
CA VAL A 138 -18.01 -7.72 2.64
C VAL A 138 -19.53 -7.94 2.61
N GLY A 139 -20.07 -8.46 3.71
CA GLY A 139 -21.52 -8.61 3.89
C GLY A 139 -22.27 -7.29 4.01
N SER A 140 -23.58 -7.37 4.26
CA SER A 140 -24.48 -6.20 4.25
C SER A 140 -24.21 -5.12 5.31
N ASN A 141 -23.38 -5.40 6.32
CA ASN A 141 -23.11 -4.51 7.45
C ASN A 141 -21.60 -4.24 7.56
N PRO A 142 -21.02 -3.44 6.65
CA PRO A 142 -19.63 -3.04 6.74
C PRO A 142 -19.36 -2.21 8.01
N THR A 143 -18.20 -2.40 8.62
CA THR A 143 -17.68 -1.54 9.70
C THR A 143 -17.06 -0.24 9.17
N TYR A 144 -16.63 -0.25 7.90
CA TYR A 144 -16.20 0.93 7.16
C TYR A 144 -16.73 0.85 5.74
N ASN A 145 -17.23 1.97 5.20
CA ASN A 145 -17.66 2.07 3.81
C ASN A 145 -17.63 3.54 3.39
N ASN A 146 -16.77 3.86 2.42
CA ASN A 146 -16.67 5.23 1.87
C ASN A 146 -17.31 5.36 0.48
N GLY A 147 -18.01 4.33 0.01
CA GLY A 147 -18.63 4.29 -1.32
C GLY A 147 -17.74 3.71 -2.42
N MET A 148 -16.45 3.51 -2.17
CA MET A 148 -15.51 2.84 -3.08
C MET A 148 -14.90 1.60 -2.43
N THR A 149 -14.47 1.70 -1.16
CA THR A 149 -13.95 0.55 -0.41
C THR A 149 -14.80 0.25 0.82
N LYS A 150 -14.76 -1.02 1.24
CA LYS A 150 -15.47 -1.53 2.41
C LYS A 150 -14.54 -2.35 3.28
N VAL A 151 -14.76 -2.30 4.59
CA VAL A 151 -14.23 -3.28 5.55
C VAL A 151 -15.40 -3.86 6.33
N GLY A 152 -15.41 -5.17 6.53
CA GLY A 152 -16.48 -5.82 7.28
C GLY A 152 -16.36 -7.34 7.28
N GLN A 153 -17.40 -8.01 7.79
CA GLN A 153 -17.40 -9.48 7.89
C GLN A 153 -17.45 -10.12 6.50
N ASN A 154 -16.55 -11.08 6.27
CA ASN A 154 -16.45 -11.82 5.03
C ASN A 154 -17.68 -12.69 4.76
N ILE A 155 -18.16 -12.67 3.51
CA ILE A 155 -19.17 -13.61 3.00
C ILE A 155 -18.63 -14.55 1.92
N PHE A 156 -17.39 -14.35 1.45
CA PHE A 156 -16.78 -15.26 0.47
C PHE A 156 -16.43 -16.62 1.12
N PRO A 157 -16.82 -17.77 0.54
CA PRO A 157 -16.61 -19.06 1.16
C PRO A 157 -15.13 -19.40 1.43
N GLY A 158 -14.84 -19.92 2.63
CA GLY A 158 -13.52 -20.47 2.98
C GLY A 158 -12.68 -19.62 3.96
N TYR A 159 -13.14 -18.43 4.33
CA TYR A 159 -12.55 -17.60 5.38
C TYR A 159 -13.62 -16.97 6.28
N THR A 160 -13.31 -16.80 7.57
CA THR A 160 -14.18 -16.12 8.54
C THR A 160 -13.36 -15.07 9.27
N GLY A 161 -13.81 -13.82 9.20
CA GLY A 161 -13.11 -12.67 9.77
C GLY A 161 -13.47 -11.38 9.04
N LEU A 162 -12.83 -10.29 9.46
CA LEU A 162 -12.89 -9.02 8.74
C LEU A 162 -12.05 -9.08 7.47
N VAL A 163 -12.60 -8.56 6.37
CA VAL A 163 -11.97 -8.44 5.06
C VAL A 163 -12.08 -7.00 4.56
N PHE A 164 -11.16 -6.64 3.67
CA PHE A 164 -11.24 -5.44 2.83
C PHE A 164 -11.79 -5.82 1.45
N GLU A 165 -12.76 -5.07 0.96
CA GLU A 165 -13.32 -5.20 -0.37
C GLU A 165 -13.17 -3.86 -1.12
N PRO A 166 -12.38 -3.82 -2.21
CA PRO A 166 -12.32 -2.64 -3.08
C PRO A 166 -13.55 -2.56 -4.00
N ASP A 167 -13.67 -1.45 -4.71
CA ASP A 167 -14.71 -1.28 -5.74
C ASP A 167 -14.53 -2.33 -6.84
N ASP A 168 -15.62 -2.67 -7.51
CA ASP A 168 -15.62 -3.68 -8.57
C ASP A 168 -14.65 -3.30 -9.71
N GLU A 169 -14.43 -1.99 -9.96
CA GLU A 169 -13.49 -1.49 -10.98
C GLU A 169 -12.00 -1.69 -10.65
N TYR A 170 -11.66 -2.14 -9.44
CA TYR A 170 -10.27 -2.37 -9.01
C TYR A 170 -10.01 -3.78 -8.49
N LYS A 171 -11.02 -4.65 -8.46
CA LYS A 171 -10.87 -6.01 -7.92
C LYS A 171 -9.79 -6.80 -8.66
N GLY A 172 -9.70 -6.63 -9.97
CA GLY A 172 -8.69 -7.23 -10.84
C GLY A 172 -7.28 -6.66 -10.59
N ASP A 173 -7.16 -5.35 -10.38
CA ASP A 173 -5.88 -4.70 -10.04
C ASP A 173 -5.29 -5.26 -8.75
N PHE A 174 -6.09 -5.29 -7.68
CA PHE A 174 -5.68 -5.88 -6.40
C PHE A 174 -5.36 -7.37 -6.55
N ALA A 175 -6.15 -8.11 -7.34
CA ALA A 175 -5.88 -9.51 -7.60
C ALA A 175 -4.51 -9.70 -8.26
N ARG A 176 -4.22 -8.95 -9.32
CA ARG A 176 -2.94 -9.01 -10.06
C ARG A 176 -1.77 -8.53 -9.22
N ALA A 177 -1.94 -7.53 -8.35
CA ALA A 177 -0.92 -7.10 -7.39
C ALA A 177 -0.59 -8.20 -6.36
N TYR A 178 -1.61 -8.93 -5.87
CA TYR A 178 -1.40 -10.05 -4.96
C TYR A 178 -0.73 -11.25 -5.67
N LEU A 179 -1.23 -11.65 -6.84
CA LEU A 179 -0.60 -12.71 -7.65
C LEU A 179 0.88 -12.39 -7.95
N TYR A 180 1.17 -11.11 -8.24
CA TYR A 180 2.53 -10.60 -8.36
C TYR A 180 3.34 -10.81 -7.07
N MET A 181 2.84 -10.38 -5.91
CA MET A 181 3.57 -10.52 -4.63
C MET A 181 3.93 -11.98 -4.32
N ALA A 182 3.01 -12.92 -4.51
CA ALA A 182 3.30 -14.34 -4.32
C ALA A 182 4.34 -14.90 -5.31
N THR A 183 4.39 -14.35 -6.52
CA THR A 183 5.32 -14.77 -7.57
C THR A 183 6.69 -14.15 -7.38
N ARG A 184 6.77 -12.81 -7.34
CA ARG A 184 8.02 -12.08 -7.13
C ARG A 184 8.65 -12.57 -5.83
N TYR A 185 7.97 -12.53 -4.69
CA TYR A 185 8.61 -12.77 -3.41
C TYR A 185 8.57 -14.23 -2.98
N GLN A 186 8.69 -15.18 -3.93
CA GLN A 186 8.76 -16.61 -3.61
C GLN A 186 9.85 -16.95 -2.57
N ASP A 187 10.94 -16.18 -2.55
CA ASP A 187 12.04 -16.25 -1.59
C ASP A 187 11.67 -15.78 -0.17
N TYR A 188 10.50 -15.18 0.03
CA TYR A 188 9.96 -14.78 1.33
C TYR A 188 9.20 -15.92 2.04
N VAL A 189 9.31 -17.16 1.56
CA VAL A 189 8.63 -18.34 2.14
C VAL A 189 8.74 -18.44 3.68
N ASN A 190 9.90 -18.08 4.24
CA ASN A 190 10.14 -18.14 5.68
C ASN A 190 9.74 -16.85 6.43
N ARG A 191 9.38 -15.79 5.71
CA ARG A 191 8.89 -14.51 6.24
C ARG A 191 7.36 -14.45 6.23
N TRP A 192 6.72 -15.20 5.34
CA TRP A 192 5.26 -15.31 5.26
C TRP A 192 4.69 -15.71 6.60
N ARG A 193 3.91 -14.81 7.18
CA ARG A 193 3.11 -15.11 8.33
C ARG A 193 1.83 -15.78 7.83
N ASN A 194 1.62 -17.02 8.26
CA ASN A 194 0.42 -17.79 7.92
C ASN A 194 -0.80 -17.23 8.67
N PHE A 195 -1.25 -16.07 8.20
CA PHE A 195 -2.47 -15.42 8.59
C PHE A 195 -3.35 -15.30 7.34
N THR A 196 -4.66 -15.39 7.54
CA THR A 196 -5.71 -15.13 6.55
C THR A 196 -5.55 -15.80 5.17
N MET A 197 -4.86 -15.20 4.21
CA MET A 197 -4.76 -15.67 2.81
C MET A 197 -3.58 -16.59 2.53
N LEU A 198 -2.52 -16.56 3.35
CA LEU A 198 -1.23 -17.17 3.00
C LEU A 198 -1.05 -18.59 3.55
N GLN A 199 -0.05 -19.28 2.99
CA GLN A 199 0.56 -20.51 3.45
C GLN A 199 2.09 -20.30 3.51
N THR A 200 2.76 -20.96 4.43
CA THR A 200 4.24 -20.92 4.54
C THR A 200 4.87 -21.92 3.58
N ASN A 201 4.68 -21.73 2.27
CA ASN A 201 5.28 -22.53 1.20
C ASN A 201 5.60 -21.66 -0.02
N THR A 202 6.37 -22.22 -0.97
CA THR A 202 6.72 -21.53 -2.23
C THR A 202 5.64 -21.66 -3.31
N TYR A 203 4.79 -22.68 -3.20
CA TYR A 203 3.63 -22.92 -4.07
C TYR A 203 2.58 -23.75 -3.31
N PRO A 204 1.28 -23.41 -3.36
CA PRO A 204 0.69 -22.31 -4.13
C PRO A 204 0.74 -20.93 -3.46
N VAL A 205 1.42 -20.78 -2.31
CA VAL A 205 1.52 -19.56 -1.46
C VAL A 205 0.21 -19.14 -0.82
N TYR A 206 -0.91 -19.20 -1.55
CA TYR A 206 -2.23 -18.83 -1.05
C TYR A 206 -3.06 -20.04 -0.62
N GLN A 207 -3.93 -19.85 0.37
CA GLN A 207 -4.98 -20.81 0.69
C GLN A 207 -5.96 -20.95 -0.48
N GLN A 208 -6.62 -22.11 -0.61
CA GLN A 208 -7.48 -22.38 -1.77
C GLN A 208 -8.61 -21.35 -1.94
N TRP A 209 -9.19 -20.87 -0.85
CA TRP A 209 -10.24 -19.85 -0.91
C TRP A 209 -9.71 -18.52 -1.48
N ALA A 210 -8.48 -18.14 -1.12
CA ALA A 210 -7.84 -16.93 -1.61
C ALA A 210 -7.49 -17.06 -3.09
N ILE A 211 -7.01 -18.23 -3.53
CA ILE A 211 -6.83 -18.53 -4.96
C ILE A 211 -8.14 -18.36 -5.73
N ASN A 212 -9.24 -18.93 -5.21
CA ASN A 212 -10.55 -18.83 -5.85
C ASN A 212 -11.00 -17.37 -5.97
N LEU A 213 -10.88 -16.57 -4.90
CA LEU A 213 -11.22 -15.14 -4.89
C LEU A 213 -10.37 -14.36 -5.89
N LEU A 214 -9.05 -14.51 -5.86
CA LEU A 214 -8.13 -13.77 -6.72
C LEU A 214 -8.36 -14.10 -8.20
N LEU A 215 -8.62 -15.36 -8.53
CA LEU A 215 -8.94 -15.76 -9.91
C LEU A 215 -10.33 -15.31 -10.35
N GLU A 216 -11.32 -15.28 -9.46
CA GLU A 216 -12.64 -14.73 -9.74
C GLU A 216 -12.53 -13.25 -10.09
N TRP A 217 -11.92 -12.45 -9.21
CA TRP A 217 -11.71 -11.02 -9.42
C TRP A 217 -10.84 -10.72 -10.65
N HIS A 218 -9.77 -11.48 -10.87
CA HIS A 218 -8.93 -11.35 -12.07
C HIS A 218 -9.71 -11.55 -13.39
N ARG A 219 -10.70 -12.45 -13.40
CA ARG A 219 -11.53 -12.73 -14.60
C ARG A 219 -12.66 -11.71 -14.78
N GLU A 220 -13.26 -11.28 -13.68
CA GLU A 220 -14.40 -10.37 -13.70
C GLU A 220 -14.02 -8.93 -13.97
N ASP A 221 -12.80 -8.53 -13.58
CA ASP A 221 -12.20 -7.22 -13.85
C ASP A 221 -10.90 -7.38 -14.69
N PRO A 222 -11.03 -7.42 -16.03
CA PRO A 222 -9.90 -7.57 -16.94
C PRO A 222 -8.89 -6.42 -16.85
N VAL A 223 -7.66 -6.65 -17.33
CA VAL A 223 -6.61 -5.62 -17.34
C VAL A 223 -7.09 -4.34 -18.02
N SER A 224 -6.97 -3.23 -17.30
CA SER A 224 -7.35 -1.89 -17.75
C SER A 224 -6.20 -1.15 -18.45
N THR A 225 -6.51 -0.10 -19.21
CA THR A 225 -5.48 0.80 -19.78
C THR A 225 -4.63 1.44 -18.69
N LYS A 226 -5.23 1.79 -17.54
CA LYS A 226 -4.53 2.29 -16.36
C LYS A 226 -3.43 1.33 -15.93
N GLU A 227 -3.75 0.05 -15.81
CA GLU A 227 -2.77 -0.96 -15.40
C GLU A 227 -1.66 -1.16 -16.42
N LEU A 228 -1.98 -1.13 -17.72
CA LEU A 228 -0.97 -1.23 -18.77
C LEU A 228 0.00 -0.05 -18.72
N GLU A 229 -0.53 1.18 -18.65
CA GLU A 229 0.27 2.41 -18.56
C GLU A 229 1.11 2.43 -17.28
N ARG A 230 0.51 2.05 -16.15
CA ARG A 230 1.23 1.96 -14.88
C ARG A 230 2.31 0.88 -14.94
N ASN A 231 2.05 -0.30 -15.48
CA ASN A 231 3.04 -1.38 -15.58
C ASN A 231 4.24 -0.98 -16.46
N GLU A 232 4.02 -0.19 -17.51
CA GLU A 232 5.11 0.39 -18.31
C GLU A 232 5.94 1.40 -17.51
N GLU A 233 5.28 2.27 -16.76
CA GLU A 233 5.98 3.28 -15.98
C GLU A 233 6.74 2.67 -14.79
N VAL A 234 6.13 1.71 -14.09
CA VAL A 234 6.79 0.91 -13.06
C VAL A 234 7.99 0.17 -13.64
N PHE A 235 7.87 -0.38 -14.84
CA PHE A 235 8.99 -1.02 -15.52
C PHE A 235 10.12 -0.05 -15.85
N ARG A 236 9.79 1.16 -16.28
CA ARG A 236 10.78 2.22 -16.51
C ARG A 236 11.53 2.54 -15.22
N ILE A 237 10.84 2.63 -14.09
CA ILE A 237 11.44 3.03 -12.81
C ILE A 237 12.21 1.87 -12.15
N GLN A 238 11.58 0.71 -11.98
CA GLN A 238 12.14 -0.40 -11.22
C GLN A 238 12.78 -1.49 -12.09
N GLY A 239 12.47 -1.57 -13.38
CA GLY A 239 13.03 -2.59 -14.27
C GLY A 239 12.41 -3.99 -14.10
N ASN A 240 11.35 -4.14 -13.29
CA ASN A 240 10.49 -5.31 -13.22
C ASN A 240 9.05 -4.96 -13.62
N ARG A 241 8.28 -5.98 -13.99
CA ARG A 241 6.91 -5.88 -14.47
C ARG A 241 6.02 -6.83 -13.71
N ASN A 242 4.73 -6.50 -13.61
CA ASN A 242 3.72 -7.46 -13.22
C ASN A 242 3.35 -8.37 -14.41
N PRO A 243 3.74 -9.66 -14.40
CA PRO A 243 3.47 -10.56 -15.51
C PRO A 243 1.98 -10.81 -15.72
N PHE A 244 1.16 -10.67 -14.66
CA PHE A 244 -0.29 -10.88 -14.74
C PHE A 244 -1.03 -9.68 -15.35
N ILE A 245 -0.35 -8.56 -15.57
CA ILE A 245 -0.84 -7.43 -16.37
C ILE A 245 -0.43 -7.61 -17.83
N ASP A 246 0.82 -7.98 -18.09
CA ASP A 246 1.32 -8.21 -19.47
C ASP A 246 0.65 -9.43 -20.14
N PHE A 247 0.49 -10.53 -19.41
CA PHE A 247 -0.09 -11.80 -19.86
C PHE A 247 -1.06 -12.35 -18.80
N PRO A 248 -2.30 -11.84 -18.73
CA PRO A 248 -3.29 -12.23 -17.73
C PRO A 248 -3.51 -13.74 -17.62
N GLU A 249 -3.43 -14.46 -18.75
CA GLU A 249 -3.61 -15.90 -18.80
C GLU A 249 -2.59 -16.69 -17.97
N LEU A 250 -1.43 -16.11 -17.63
CA LEU A 250 -0.45 -16.74 -16.73
C LEU A 250 -1.08 -17.14 -15.39
N ALA A 251 -2.05 -16.38 -14.88
CA ALA A 251 -2.75 -16.71 -13.64
C ALA A 251 -3.46 -18.08 -13.74
N GLU A 252 -4.03 -18.40 -14.92
CA GLU A 252 -4.71 -19.66 -15.18
C GLU A 252 -3.74 -20.85 -15.31
N HIS A 253 -2.55 -20.62 -15.89
CA HIS A 253 -1.50 -21.62 -16.03
C HIS A 253 -0.76 -21.92 -14.72
N ILE A 254 -0.86 -21.03 -13.71
CA ILE A 254 -0.25 -21.24 -12.40
C ILE A 254 -1.27 -21.78 -11.40
N TRP A 255 -2.44 -21.16 -11.26
CA TRP A 255 -3.40 -21.50 -10.19
C TRP A 255 -4.79 -21.91 -10.69
N GLY A 256 -5.11 -21.63 -11.95
CA GLY A 256 -6.46 -21.75 -12.47
C GLY A 256 -6.71 -23.02 -13.27
N ASN A 257 -7.58 -22.90 -14.28
CA ASN A 257 -8.10 -24.06 -15.01
C ASN A 257 -7.20 -24.56 -16.14
N LYS A 258 -6.08 -23.86 -16.42
CA LYS A 258 -5.06 -24.24 -17.40
C LYS A 258 -3.76 -24.71 -16.76
N LYS A 259 -3.76 -24.98 -15.46
CA LYS A 259 -2.54 -25.35 -14.72
C LYS A 259 -1.84 -26.61 -15.28
N ASP A 260 -2.60 -27.50 -15.93
CA ASP A 260 -2.05 -28.71 -16.57
C ASP A 260 -1.45 -28.43 -17.97
N ASP A 261 -1.67 -27.24 -18.53
CA ASP A 261 -1.20 -26.81 -19.86
C ASP A 261 0.06 -25.95 -19.74
N GLU A 262 1.03 -26.18 -20.62
CA GLU A 262 2.23 -25.33 -20.74
C GLU A 262 1.87 -23.95 -21.28
N TRP A 263 2.49 -22.90 -20.75
CA TRP A 263 2.37 -21.55 -21.30
C TRP A 263 3.32 -21.38 -22.49
N ILE A 264 2.78 -21.02 -23.65
CA ILE A 264 3.51 -20.94 -24.93
C ILE A 264 3.24 -19.60 -25.59
N ILE A 265 4.30 -18.95 -26.08
CA ILE A 265 4.23 -17.81 -27.01
C ILE A 265 5.09 -18.10 -28.24
N GLU A 266 4.62 -17.71 -29.43
CA GLU A 266 5.41 -17.81 -30.65
C GLU A 266 6.50 -16.73 -30.63
N ILE A 267 7.79 -17.15 -30.64
CA ILE A 267 8.92 -16.22 -30.69
C ILE A 267 9.39 -16.11 -32.15
N ASP A 268 9.24 -14.91 -32.72
CA ASP A 268 9.94 -14.54 -33.94
C ASP A 268 11.30 -13.90 -33.60
N ASN A 269 12.37 -14.44 -34.18
CA ASN A 269 13.74 -13.91 -34.22
C ASN A 269 14.37 -13.46 -32.88
N TYR A 270 15.30 -14.28 -32.37
CA TYR A 270 16.16 -13.96 -31.22
C TYR A 270 17.15 -12.82 -31.52
N GLN A 271 16.74 -11.57 -31.33
CA GLN A 271 17.62 -10.41 -31.43
C GLN A 271 18.40 -10.19 -30.13
N SER A 272 19.59 -9.60 -30.23
CA SER A 272 20.34 -9.07 -29.09
C SER A 272 19.61 -7.85 -28.53
N VAL A 273 19.16 -7.94 -27.29
CA VAL A 273 18.35 -6.89 -26.67
C VAL A 273 18.77 -6.70 -25.22
N LEU A 274 18.86 -5.43 -24.80
CA LEU A 274 18.90 -5.07 -23.40
C LEU A 274 17.47 -5.08 -22.88
N ILE A 275 17.18 -6.00 -21.96
CA ILE A 275 15.87 -6.15 -21.34
C ILE A 275 15.67 -5.05 -20.29
N THR A 276 16.65 -4.85 -19.40
CA THR A 276 16.66 -3.79 -18.40
C THR A 276 18.10 -3.30 -18.20
N PRO A 277 18.35 -2.01 -17.94
CA PRO A 277 17.38 -0.92 -17.95
C PRO A 277 16.78 -0.69 -19.34
N THR A 278 15.61 -0.06 -19.40
CA THR A 278 15.01 0.41 -20.64
C THR A 278 15.30 1.88 -20.86
N ASN A 279 14.99 2.36 -22.06
CA ASN A 279 15.22 3.75 -22.39
C ASN A 279 14.41 4.68 -21.47
N ASN A 280 15.09 5.66 -20.90
CA ASN A 280 14.61 6.57 -19.86
C ASN A 280 14.35 5.92 -18.50
N THR A 281 14.94 4.76 -18.17
CA THR A 281 14.84 4.21 -16.80
C THR A 281 15.26 5.24 -15.75
N GLU A 282 14.63 5.24 -14.57
CA GLU A 282 14.96 6.19 -13.50
C GLU A 282 15.67 5.54 -12.32
N VAL A 283 16.67 6.25 -11.78
CA VAL A 283 17.29 5.95 -10.49
C VAL A 283 17.06 7.13 -9.56
N ALA A 284 16.12 6.93 -8.63
CA ALA A 284 15.67 7.94 -7.67
C ALA A 284 16.33 7.72 -6.29
N PHE A 285 17.10 8.70 -5.82
CA PHE A 285 17.73 8.64 -4.50
C PHE A 285 16.90 9.25 -3.36
N GLY A 286 15.86 10.02 -3.67
CA GLY A 286 15.15 10.82 -2.67
C GLY A 286 16.06 11.89 -2.04
N THR A 287 15.81 12.21 -0.76
CA THR A 287 16.59 13.19 0.00
C THR A 287 17.78 12.52 0.69
N VAL A 288 18.98 13.09 0.52
CA VAL A 288 20.22 12.64 1.17
C VAL A 288 20.92 13.81 1.85
N VAL A 289 21.30 13.64 3.11
CA VAL A 289 21.99 14.69 3.88
C VAL A 289 23.34 15.01 3.24
N LYS A 290 23.66 16.31 3.13
CA LYS A 290 24.93 16.79 2.57
C LYS A 290 26.12 16.14 3.30
N GLY A 291 27.06 15.60 2.54
CA GLY A 291 28.23 14.89 3.04
C GLY A 291 28.00 13.40 3.35
N GLN A 292 26.75 12.95 3.41
CA GLN A 292 26.41 11.54 3.44
C GLN A 292 26.38 10.95 2.03
N THR A 293 26.24 9.63 1.96
CA THR A 293 26.23 8.90 0.70
C THR A 293 25.12 7.87 0.72
N ALA A 294 24.36 7.83 -0.37
CA ALA A 294 23.38 6.80 -0.62
C ALA A 294 23.83 5.97 -1.83
N THR A 295 23.52 4.68 -1.80
CA THR A 295 23.79 3.76 -2.91
C THR A 295 22.49 3.09 -3.33
N ARG A 296 22.32 2.94 -4.64
CA ARG A 296 21.18 2.27 -5.27
C ARG A 296 21.67 1.29 -6.32
N SER A 297 20.93 0.20 -6.45
CA SER A 297 21.19 -0.85 -7.41
C SER A 297 20.46 -0.54 -8.70
N LEU A 298 21.18 -0.48 -9.82
CA LEU A 298 20.61 -0.42 -11.17
C LEU A 298 20.84 -1.77 -11.85
N PHE A 299 19.75 -2.47 -12.17
CA PHE A 299 19.84 -3.83 -12.65
C PHE A 299 19.96 -3.89 -14.18
N PHE A 300 20.91 -4.70 -14.66
CA PHE A 300 21.17 -4.95 -16.08
C PHE A 300 20.86 -6.40 -16.44
N ARG A 301 19.97 -6.60 -17.39
CA ARG A 301 19.71 -7.91 -17.99
C ARG A 301 19.59 -7.77 -19.49
N GLY A 302 20.24 -8.67 -20.20
CA GLY A 302 20.16 -8.79 -21.64
C GLY A 302 19.68 -10.17 -22.07
N ASN A 303 19.27 -10.25 -23.32
CA ASN A 303 19.06 -11.51 -24.01
C ASN A 303 19.89 -11.49 -25.30
N ASN A 304 20.69 -12.53 -25.49
CA ASN A 304 21.58 -12.68 -26.64
C ASN A 304 22.55 -11.51 -26.88
N LEU A 305 22.95 -10.74 -25.86
CA LEU A 305 24.01 -9.74 -26.03
C LEU A 305 25.31 -10.42 -26.47
N THR A 306 25.97 -9.90 -27.50
CA THR A 306 27.14 -10.53 -28.11
C THR A 306 28.45 -9.83 -27.77
N GLN A 307 28.39 -8.59 -27.27
CA GLN A 307 29.52 -7.77 -26.86
C GLN A 307 29.28 -7.17 -25.46
N PRO A 308 30.30 -6.71 -24.73
CA PRO A 308 30.08 -5.95 -23.50
C PRO A 308 29.21 -4.70 -23.74
N LEU A 309 28.48 -4.29 -22.71
CA LEU A 309 27.75 -3.02 -22.67
C LEU A 309 28.69 -1.92 -22.17
N SER A 310 28.74 -0.80 -22.87
CA SER A 310 29.49 0.40 -22.48
C SER A 310 28.61 1.36 -21.70
N LEU A 311 29.10 1.88 -20.56
CA LEU A 311 28.40 2.81 -19.68
C LEU A 311 29.13 4.16 -19.61
N PHE A 312 28.39 5.24 -19.87
CA PHE A 312 28.93 6.60 -19.78
C PHE A 312 28.03 7.50 -18.92
N LEU A 313 28.54 7.91 -17.75
CA LEU A 313 27.89 8.84 -16.84
C LEU A 313 28.20 10.29 -17.25
N TYR A 314 27.16 11.10 -17.47
CA TYR A 314 27.28 12.50 -17.87
C TYR A 314 26.13 13.37 -17.33
N GLY A 315 26.20 14.67 -17.56
CA GLY A 315 25.18 15.65 -17.13
C GLY A 315 25.72 16.69 -16.16
N THR A 316 24.92 17.74 -15.92
CA THR A 316 25.30 18.95 -15.16
C THR A 316 25.75 18.66 -13.73
N ASN A 317 25.20 17.63 -13.08
CA ASN A 317 25.55 17.26 -11.72
C ASN A 317 26.22 15.88 -11.61
N SER A 318 26.74 15.35 -12.72
CA SER A 318 27.36 14.03 -12.78
C SER A 318 28.50 13.82 -11.78
N GLN A 319 29.19 14.89 -11.36
CA GLN A 319 30.23 14.82 -10.33
C GLN A 319 29.76 14.37 -8.94
N PHE A 320 28.45 14.44 -8.66
CA PHE A 320 27.88 13.93 -7.40
C PHE A 320 27.45 12.48 -7.48
N PHE A 321 27.55 11.86 -8.66
CA PHE A 321 27.17 10.48 -8.89
C PHE A 321 28.39 9.66 -9.30
N ASN A 322 28.37 8.37 -8.97
CA ASN A 322 29.41 7.44 -9.36
C ASN A 322 28.80 6.10 -9.78
N ILE A 323 29.38 5.47 -10.79
CA ILE A 323 29.11 4.08 -11.18
C ILE A 323 30.35 3.25 -10.88
N ASN A 324 30.17 2.05 -10.31
CA ASN A 324 31.31 1.22 -9.90
C ASN A 324 32.06 0.57 -11.07
N VAL A 325 31.43 0.47 -12.24
CA VAL A 325 32.06 0.02 -13.50
C VAL A 325 31.56 0.85 -14.67
N ASN A 326 32.36 0.90 -15.73
CA ASN A 326 32.08 1.59 -16.99
C ASN A 326 31.86 0.62 -18.17
N GLU A 327 31.96 -0.69 -17.93
CA GLU A 327 31.64 -1.74 -18.89
C GLU A 327 31.00 -2.94 -18.16
N ILE A 328 29.98 -3.56 -18.75
CA ILE A 328 29.36 -4.80 -18.25
C ILE A 328 29.56 -5.92 -19.29
N PRO A 329 30.27 -7.01 -18.96
CA PRO A 329 30.40 -8.15 -19.86
C PRO A 329 29.03 -8.73 -20.25
N SER A 330 28.81 -9.01 -21.55
CA SER A 330 27.58 -9.69 -22.02
C SER A 330 27.35 -11.02 -21.33
N SER A 331 28.41 -11.69 -20.92
CA SER A 331 28.30 -12.89 -20.08
C SER A 331 27.51 -12.58 -18.82
N LEU A 332 27.80 -11.51 -18.08
CA LEU A 332 27.06 -11.23 -16.84
C LEU A 332 25.63 -10.73 -17.14
N ALA A 333 25.48 -9.78 -18.06
CA ALA A 333 24.17 -9.24 -18.41
C ALA A 333 23.19 -10.30 -18.96
N ASN A 334 23.66 -11.32 -19.69
CA ASN A 334 22.80 -12.38 -20.22
C ASN A 334 22.42 -13.47 -19.20
N ARG A 335 22.84 -13.38 -17.92
CA ARG A 335 22.48 -14.40 -16.93
C ARG A 335 21.05 -14.20 -16.46
N ALA A 336 20.44 -15.24 -15.90
CA ALA A 336 19.11 -15.12 -15.32
C ALA A 336 19.11 -14.07 -14.20
N GLU A 337 20.20 -14.04 -13.43
CA GLU A 337 20.48 -13.10 -12.37
C GLU A 337 21.02 -11.75 -12.83
N GLY A 338 21.24 -11.55 -14.13
CA GLY A 338 21.75 -10.30 -14.69
C GLY A 338 23.03 -9.77 -14.03
N PHE A 339 23.18 -8.46 -14.03
CA PHE A 339 24.28 -7.73 -13.40
C PHE A 339 23.74 -6.54 -12.62
N GLU A 340 24.17 -6.39 -11.37
CA GLU A 340 23.78 -5.28 -10.51
C GLU A 340 24.85 -4.19 -10.52
N LEU A 341 24.55 -3.05 -11.16
CA LEU A 341 25.41 -1.86 -11.13
C LEU A 341 25.13 -1.08 -9.85
N GLN A 342 26.17 -0.74 -9.10
CA GLN A 342 26.05 0.13 -7.93
C GLN A 342 26.17 1.59 -8.39
N VAL A 343 25.08 2.34 -8.24
CA VAL A 343 25.04 3.78 -8.48
C VAL A 343 25.09 4.48 -7.13
N THR A 344 26.04 5.37 -6.93
CA THR A 344 26.25 6.07 -5.67
C THR A 344 25.98 7.56 -5.86
N TYR A 345 25.28 8.17 -4.90
CA TYR A 345 25.05 9.61 -4.82
C TYR A 345 25.71 10.16 -3.55
N SER A 346 26.64 11.11 -3.74
CA SER A 346 27.46 11.70 -2.67
C SER A 346 27.47 13.23 -2.78
N PRO A 347 26.41 13.92 -2.34
CA PRO A 347 26.33 15.38 -2.39
C PRO A 347 27.25 16.03 -1.33
N THR A 348 28.51 16.29 -1.70
CA THR A 348 29.51 16.81 -0.76
C THR A 348 29.60 18.34 -0.72
N GLN A 349 29.21 19.03 -1.80
CA GLN A 349 29.50 20.46 -1.97
C GLN A 349 28.27 21.36 -1.85
N ASN A 350 27.14 20.98 -2.45
CA ASN A 350 25.94 21.80 -2.55
C ASN A 350 24.69 21.04 -2.09
N THR A 351 23.70 21.77 -1.60
CA THR A 351 22.33 21.30 -1.36
C THR A 351 21.45 21.57 -2.60
N GLY A 352 20.24 21.03 -2.60
CA GLY A 352 19.27 21.15 -3.69
C GLY A 352 19.18 19.91 -4.57
N ASN A 353 18.55 20.07 -5.73
CA ASN A 353 18.29 18.98 -6.67
C ASN A 353 19.50 18.75 -7.58
N HIS A 354 19.85 17.47 -7.78
CA HIS A 354 20.94 17.05 -8.65
C HIS A 354 20.46 16.02 -9.65
N THR A 355 20.90 16.15 -10.90
CA THR A 355 20.57 15.21 -11.98
C THR A 355 21.79 14.79 -12.80
N ALA A 356 21.75 13.55 -13.30
CA ALA A 356 22.75 12.98 -14.21
C ALA A 356 22.09 11.94 -15.12
N THR A 357 22.84 11.45 -16.10
CA THR A 357 22.38 10.42 -17.03
C THR A 357 23.48 9.38 -17.26
N ILE A 358 23.12 8.10 -17.27
CA ILE A 358 23.98 7.03 -17.79
C ILE A 358 23.52 6.73 -19.22
N LEU A 359 24.42 6.84 -20.20
CA LEU A 359 24.23 6.31 -21.54
C LEU A 359 24.75 4.87 -21.58
N VAL A 360 23.90 3.94 -21.97
CA VAL A 360 24.22 2.53 -22.20
C VAL A 360 24.26 2.28 -23.70
N SER A 361 25.36 1.73 -24.19
CA SER A 361 25.59 1.45 -25.62
C SER A 361 26.32 0.11 -25.83
N ASP A 362 26.56 -0.25 -27.08
CA ASP A 362 27.18 -1.51 -27.52
C ASP A 362 26.32 -2.75 -27.24
N GLY A 363 26.85 -3.84 -26.63
CA GLY A 363 26.06 -5.05 -26.39
C GLY A 363 25.76 -5.92 -27.62
N GLY A 364 25.98 -5.39 -28.82
CA GLY A 364 25.41 -5.92 -30.07
C GLY A 364 23.92 -5.60 -30.24
N MET A 365 23.37 -4.71 -29.40
CA MET A 365 21.98 -4.25 -29.48
C MET A 365 21.83 -3.12 -30.51
N ASN A 366 20.60 -2.87 -30.97
CA ASN A 366 20.32 -1.74 -31.85
C ASN A 366 20.05 -0.47 -31.03
N GLY A 367 20.82 0.60 -31.27
CA GLY A 367 20.66 1.88 -30.58
C GLY A 367 21.33 1.93 -29.21
N SER A 368 20.83 2.83 -28.35
CA SER A 368 21.34 3.09 -27.01
C SER A 368 20.19 3.29 -26.04
N VAL A 369 20.45 3.06 -24.75
CA VAL A 369 19.50 3.27 -23.65
C VAL A 369 20.00 4.39 -22.76
N THR A 370 19.14 5.32 -22.39
CA THR A 370 19.43 6.34 -21.37
C THR A 370 18.82 5.96 -20.02
N VAL A 371 19.56 6.19 -18.95
CA VAL A 371 19.08 6.07 -17.56
C VAL A 371 19.20 7.42 -16.89
N ASN A 372 18.10 7.96 -16.39
CA ASN A 372 18.01 9.25 -15.72
C ASN A 372 18.22 9.06 -14.22
N ILE A 373 19.17 9.80 -13.64
CA ILE A 373 19.49 9.74 -12.22
C ILE A 373 19.11 11.07 -11.58
N HIS A 374 18.44 11.01 -10.43
CA HIS A 374 18.09 12.20 -9.66
C HIS A 374 18.17 11.98 -8.15
N GLY A 375 18.52 13.03 -7.42
CA GLY A 375 18.54 13.06 -5.96
C GLY A 375 18.45 14.50 -5.43
N GLN A 376 17.99 14.65 -4.20
CA GLN A 376 17.94 15.92 -3.48
C GLN A 376 18.94 15.89 -2.33
N SER A 377 19.58 17.02 -2.05
CA SER A 377 20.44 17.18 -0.88
C SER A 377 19.96 18.30 0.04
N ILE A 378 20.01 18.05 1.34
CA ILE A 378 19.68 18.99 2.41
C ILE A 378 20.85 19.11 3.38
N ALA A 379 21.09 20.28 3.97
CA ALA A 379 22.11 20.43 4.99
C ALA A 379 21.61 19.87 6.34
N GLU A 380 22.51 19.29 7.15
CA GLU A 380 22.12 18.68 8.42
C GLU A 380 21.49 19.70 9.40
N ASP A 381 21.96 20.95 9.38
CA ASP A 381 21.42 22.06 10.18
C ASP A 381 20.05 22.58 9.71
N GLU A 382 19.61 22.19 8.51
CA GLU A 382 18.26 22.46 7.99
C GLU A 382 17.25 21.38 8.41
N ILE A 383 17.72 20.24 8.96
CA ILE A 383 16.87 19.14 9.45
C ILE A 383 16.34 19.50 10.85
N VAL A 384 15.31 20.34 10.87
CA VAL A 384 14.66 20.82 12.10
C VAL A 384 13.33 20.10 12.39
N PRO A 385 12.87 20.03 13.67
CA PRO A 385 11.56 19.47 14.01
C PRO A 385 10.42 20.21 13.30
N PRO A 386 9.28 19.53 13.00
CA PRO A 386 8.09 20.21 12.52
C PRO A 386 7.49 21.10 13.62
N THR A 387 6.61 22.02 13.24
CA THR A 387 5.79 22.77 14.21
C THR A 387 4.50 22.01 14.48
N ALA A 388 4.27 21.57 15.72
CA ALA A 388 2.99 21.03 16.13
C ALA A 388 1.95 22.16 16.21
N LEU A 389 0.75 21.90 15.69
CA LEU A 389 -0.36 22.85 15.60
C LEU A 389 -1.44 22.49 16.63
N PRO A 390 -2.41 23.35 16.94
CA PRO A 390 -3.51 22.98 17.85
C PRO A 390 -4.26 21.71 17.40
N ALA A 391 -4.69 20.90 18.36
CA ALA A 391 -5.57 19.77 18.08
C ALA A 391 -6.91 20.26 17.49
N THR A 392 -7.46 19.49 16.55
CA THR A 392 -8.81 19.68 16.01
C THR A 392 -9.70 18.51 16.42
N ASP A 393 -11.00 18.63 16.18
CA ASP A 393 -11.98 17.54 16.39
C ASP A 393 -11.92 16.92 17.79
N VAL A 394 -11.67 17.78 18.79
CA VAL A 394 -11.50 17.36 20.18
C VAL A 394 -12.85 16.98 20.78
N THR A 395 -12.94 15.74 21.25
CA THR A 395 -14.06 15.18 22.01
C THR A 395 -13.60 14.78 23.42
N ALA A 396 -14.49 14.17 24.20
CA ALA A 396 -14.15 13.60 25.50
C ALA A 396 -13.20 12.38 25.40
N THR A 397 -13.17 11.68 24.27
CA THR A 397 -12.45 10.41 24.11
C THR A 397 -11.52 10.38 22.89
N SER A 398 -11.41 11.50 22.16
CA SER A 398 -10.56 11.60 20.96
C SER A 398 -10.14 13.02 20.65
N PHE A 399 -9.10 13.16 19.84
CA PHE A 399 -8.74 14.40 19.15
C PHE A 399 -7.90 14.08 17.91
N GLN A 400 -7.85 15.01 16.96
CA GLN A 400 -6.89 14.96 15.86
C GLN A 400 -5.65 15.81 16.20
N ALA A 401 -4.49 15.16 16.31
CA ALA A 401 -3.19 15.83 16.38
C ALA A 401 -2.84 16.40 15.00
N ASN A 402 -2.25 17.61 14.93
CA ASN A 402 -1.91 18.29 13.68
C ASN A 402 -0.51 18.90 13.76
N TRP A 403 0.20 18.98 12.63
CA TRP A 403 1.49 19.66 12.52
C TRP A 403 1.73 20.23 11.12
N GLN A 404 2.76 21.05 10.96
CA GLN A 404 3.19 21.57 9.66
C GLN A 404 3.80 20.45 8.81
N ALA A 405 3.33 20.32 7.57
CA ALA A 405 3.91 19.40 6.58
C ALA A 405 5.28 19.90 6.09
N MET A 406 6.21 18.97 5.87
CA MET A 406 7.57 19.19 5.40
C MET A 406 7.91 18.16 4.31
N GLU A 407 8.21 18.62 3.08
CA GLU A 407 8.29 17.80 1.86
C GLU A 407 9.45 16.79 1.84
N ASP A 408 10.52 17.08 2.57
CA ASP A 408 11.74 16.29 2.71
C ASP A 408 11.61 15.15 3.75
N THR A 409 10.44 14.98 4.34
CA THR A 409 10.19 14.03 5.43
C THR A 409 9.95 12.61 4.91
N ASP A 410 10.68 11.63 5.47
CA ASP A 410 10.37 10.22 5.24
C ASP A 410 9.09 9.84 5.98
N PHE A 411 9.03 10.12 7.28
CA PHE A 411 7.84 9.98 8.15
C PHE A 411 7.92 10.82 9.43
N TYR A 412 6.78 11.01 10.07
CA TYR A 412 6.63 11.64 11.38
C TYR A 412 6.46 10.60 12.48
N ILE A 413 6.84 11.01 13.69
CA ILE A 413 6.59 10.26 14.91
C ILE A 413 5.85 11.15 15.90
N LEU A 414 4.64 10.75 16.26
CA LEU A 414 3.82 11.37 17.30
C LEU A 414 4.15 10.76 18.65
N HIS A 415 4.22 11.60 19.69
CA HIS A 415 4.18 11.17 21.08
C HIS A 415 2.98 11.80 21.76
N VAL A 416 2.13 10.98 22.37
CA VAL A 416 0.97 11.43 23.14
C VAL A 416 1.21 11.14 24.62
N TYR A 417 0.99 12.15 25.44
CA TYR A 417 1.18 12.10 26.89
C TYR A 417 -0.16 12.26 27.59
N GLU A 418 -0.39 11.42 28.60
CA GLU A 418 -1.45 11.58 29.58
C GLU A 418 -0.93 12.41 30.75
N HIS A 419 -1.77 13.29 31.32
CA HIS A 419 -1.43 14.08 32.49
C HIS A 419 -2.22 13.59 33.70
N ASP A 420 -1.50 13.23 34.76
CA ASP A 420 -2.07 12.89 36.08
C ASP A 420 -1.50 13.83 37.14
N ASN A 421 -2.37 14.57 37.84
CA ASN A 421 -2.00 15.58 38.85
C ASN A 421 -0.95 16.62 38.36
N GLY A 422 -0.90 16.88 37.05
CA GLY A 422 0.02 17.84 36.43
C GLY A 422 1.36 17.26 35.98
N GLU A 423 1.61 15.96 36.19
CA GLU A 423 2.78 15.25 35.64
C GLU A 423 2.39 14.57 34.32
N ALA A 424 3.26 14.68 33.31
CA ALA A 424 3.04 14.07 32.00
C ALA A 424 3.71 12.70 31.90
N GLU A 425 2.94 11.66 31.59
CA GLU A 425 3.42 10.30 31.31
C GLU A 425 3.17 9.96 29.84
N LEU A 426 4.14 9.35 29.17
CA LEU A 426 3.97 8.91 27.79
C LEU A 426 2.89 7.83 27.72
N LEU A 427 1.76 8.14 27.09
CA LEU A 427 0.67 7.18 26.88
C LEU A 427 1.04 6.23 25.75
N PHE A 428 1.41 6.78 24.59
CA PHE A 428 1.93 6.01 23.46
C PHE A 428 2.75 6.89 22.52
N SER A 429 3.54 6.24 21.67
CA SER A 429 4.15 6.85 20.50
C SER A 429 3.65 6.12 19.26
N GLN A 430 3.35 6.88 18.21
CA GLN A 430 3.01 6.36 16.90
C GLN A 430 4.05 6.85 15.90
N ASP A 431 4.78 5.91 15.30
CA ASP A 431 5.72 6.12 14.21
C ASP A 431 5.05 5.95 12.84
N ASP A 432 5.82 6.19 11.78
CA ASP A 432 5.40 6.00 10.39
C ASP A 432 4.12 6.75 10.00
N ILE A 433 3.95 7.94 10.56
CA ILE A 433 2.85 8.81 10.15
C ILE A 433 3.32 9.59 8.93
N PHE A 434 2.64 9.43 7.81
CA PHE A 434 3.00 10.10 6.55
C PHE A 434 2.20 11.38 6.31
N ASP A 435 1.08 11.50 7.01
CA ASP A 435 0.29 12.70 7.09
C ASP A 435 0.89 13.74 8.02
N ASN A 436 0.34 14.95 7.92
CA ASN A 436 0.61 16.02 8.87
C ASN A 436 -0.41 16.06 10.02
N PHE A 437 -1.13 14.95 10.24
CA PHE A 437 -2.09 14.77 11.31
C PHE A 437 -2.20 13.30 11.73
N TYR A 438 -2.80 13.05 12.89
CA TYR A 438 -3.12 11.69 13.37
C TYR A 438 -4.33 11.73 14.30
N GLU A 439 -5.28 10.80 14.13
CA GLU A 439 -6.44 10.67 15.00
C GLU A 439 -6.09 9.85 16.25
N VAL A 440 -6.20 10.49 17.41
CA VAL A 440 -6.03 9.87 18.72
C VAL A 440 -7.40 9.53 19.28
N VAL A 441 -7.64 8.27 19.63
CA VAL A 441 -8.95 7.77 20.08
C VAL A 441 -8.81 6.93 21.36
N ASN A 442 -9.94 6.51 21.94
CA ASN A 442 -10.02 5.68 23.16
C ASN A 442 -9.37 6.32 24.40
N LEU A 443 -9.47 7.65 24.51
CA LEU A 443 -8.95 8.41 25.64
C LEU A 443 -9.89 8.37 26.84
N ASP A 444 -9.33 8.40 28.05
CA ASP A 444 -10.06 8.62 29.30
C ASP A 444 -10.55 10.10 29.37
N PRO A 445 -11.87 10.35 29.48
CA PRO A 445 -12.44 11.69 29.60
C PRO A 445 -12.05 12.49 30.84
N GLU A 446 -11.56 11.83 31.89
CA GLU A 446 -11.18 12.49 33.14
C GLU A 446 -9.72 12.97 33.13
N LYS A 447 -8.95 12.60 32.09
CA LYS A 447 -7.54 12.93 31.94
C LYS A 447 -7.32 14.09 30.97
N GLN A 448 -6.17 14.76 31.12
CA GLN A 448 -5.70 15.75 30.15
C GLN A 448 -4.60 15.14 29.30
N TYR A 449 -4.48 15.62 28.06
CA TYR A 449 -3.50 15.10 27.11
C TYR A 449 -2.66 16.22 26.51
N SER A 450 -1.45 15.88 26.11
CA SER A 450 -0.63 16.72 25.25
C SER A 450 0.09 15.88 24.22
N TYR A 451 0.55 16.50 23.14
CA TYR A 451 1.37 15.80 22.17
C TYR A 451 2.50 16.67 21.61
N ASN A 452 3.52 16.01 21.08
CA ASN A 452 4.57 16.60 20.26
C ASN A 452 4.93 15.64 19.12
N VAL A 453 5.65 16.15 18.14
CA VAL A 453 5.96 15.43 16.89
C VAL A 453 7.43 15.58 16.56
N SER A 454 8.07 14.50 16.14
CA SER A 454 9.39 14.52 15.49
C SER A 454 9.23 14.07 14.03
N ARG A 455 10.26 14.25 13.23
CA ARG A 455 10.33 13.68 11.88
C ARG A 455 11.66 12.97 11.64
N GLU A 456 11.67 12.07 10.66
CA GLU A 456 12.88 11.44 10.14
C GLU A 456 13.16 11.90 8.71
N VAL A 457 14.44 12.21 8.44
CA VAL A 457 14.96 12.56 7.11
C VAL A 457 16.27 11.83 6.89
N SER A 458 16.28 10.89 5.94
CA SER A 458 17.47 10.12 5.55
C SER A 458 18.15 9.44 6.76
N GLY A 459 17.33 8.83 7.65
CA GLY A 459 17.79 8.18 8.88
C GLY A 459 18.20 9.12 10.02
N ILE A 460 18.13 10.44 9.84
CA ILE A 460 18.30 11.41 10.93
C ILE A 460 16.93 11.75 11.50
N ARG A 461 16.74 11.43 12.79
CA ARG A 461 15.56 11.83 13.55
C ARG A 461 15.77 13.18 14.22
N THR A 462 14.80 14.09 14.07
CA THR A 462 14.82 15.38 14.76
C THR A 462 14.51 15.24 16.24
N GLU A 463 14.84 16.26 17.03
CA GLU A 463 14.23 16.49 18.33
C GLU A 463 12.70 16.60 18.22
N ALA A 464 12.00 16.58 19.37
CA ALA A 464 10.56 16.82 19.42
C ALA A 464 10.22 18.29 19.12
N SER A 465 9.06 18.50 18.51
CA SER A 465 8.45 19.82 18.28
C SER A 465 8.11 20.54 19.59
N ASN A 466 7.51 21.74 19.48
CA ASN A 466 6.72 22.31 20.56
C ASN A 466 5.62 21.32 21.04
N THR A 467 5.26 21.40 22.31
CA THR A 467 4.16 20.62 22.90
C THR A 467 2.83 21.34 22.72
N ILE A 468 1.79 20.58 22.34
CA ILE A 468 0.41 21.04 22.26
C ILE A 468 -0.39 20.40 23.38
N ASN A 469 -0.91 21.23 24.28
CA ASN A 469 -1.87 20.78 25.28
C ASN A 469 -3.26 20.71 24.63
N VAL A 470 -3.89 19.54 24.73
CA VAL A 470 -5.24 19.32 24.21
C VAL A 470 -6.21 19.88 25.24
N SER A 471 -6.84 21.00 24.90
CA SER A 471 -7.87 21.60 25.75
C SER A 471 -9.13 20.75 25.68
N ALA A 472 -9.79 20.45 26.80
CA ALA A 472 -11.09 19.79 26.79
C ALA A 472 -12.04 20.56 25.86
N GLY A 473 -12.45 19.94 24.77
CA GLY A 473 -13.34 20.57 23.80
C GLY A 473 -14.65 20.94 24.48
N THR A 474 -15.01 22.23 24.47
CA THR A 474 -16.36 22.71 24.87
C THR A 474 -17.44 22.33 23.85
N ASN A 475 -17.12 21.52 22.85
CA ASN A 475 -18.11 20.98 21.93
C ASN A 475 -18.84 19.83 22.61
N ILE A 476 -19.75 20.23 23.49
CA ILE A 476 -20.99 19.50 23.78
C ILE A 476 -21.79 19.51 22.47
N ASN A 477 -21.34 18.76 21.47
CA ASN A 477 -22.23 18.34 20.40
C ASN A 477 -23.01 17.18 20.99
N GLU A 478 -24.27 17.52 21.31
CA GLU A 478 -25.39 16.68 21.73
C GLU A 478 -25.04 15.24 22.10
N GLU A 479 -25.19 14.93 23.40
CA GLU A 479 -25.37 13.56 23.87
C GLU A 479 -26.34 12.82 22.93
N THR A 480 -25.82 11.98 22.03
CA THR A 480 -26.60 10.86 21.55
C THR A 480 -26.81 9.98 22.77
N ASN A 481 -28.08 9.68 23.06
CA ASN A 481 -28.51 8.87 24.19
C ASN A 481 -28.08 7.41 24.01
N ASP A 482 -26.78 7.14 23.92
CA ASP A 482 -26.26 5.80 23.72
C ASP A 482 -25.94 5.18 25.08
N ILE A 483 -26.67 4.12 25.39
CA ILE A 483 -26.29 3.19 26.45
C ILE A 483 -25.43 2.11 25.80
N LEU A 484 -24.17 1.98 26.24
CA LEU A 484 -23.32 0.86 25.87
C LEU A 484 -23.48 -0.25 26.91
N VAL A 485 -23.83 -1.45 26.46
CA VAL A 485 -23.92 -2.63 27.30
C VAL A 485 -22.89 -3.66 26.86
N HIS A 486 -22.08 -4.13 27.80
CA HIS A 486 -21.18 -5.25 27.55
C HIS A 486 -21.20 -6.24 28.71
N THR A 487 -20.76 -7.47 28.46
CA THR A 487 -20.73 -8.54 29.47
C THR A 487 -19.31 -9.03 29.72
N HIS A 488 -18.94 -9.22 30.98
CA HIS A 488 -17.65 -9.81 31.36
C HIS A 488 -17.76 -10.55 32.71
N GLN A 489 -17.27 -11.80 32.75
CA GLN A 489 -17.20 -12.65 33.96
C GLN A 489 -18.52 -12.67 34.77
N LYS A 490 -19.63 -13.03 34.12
CA LYS A 490 -20.98 -13.07 34.71
C LYS A 490 -21.58 -11.72 35.15
N ASN A 491 -21.06 -10.62 34.61
CA ASN A 491 -21.56 -9.29 34.89
C ASN A 491 -22.01 -8.62 33.60
N ILE A 492 -23.07 -7.82 33.72
CA ILE A 492 -23.54 -6.87 32.71
C ILE A 492 -23.06 -5.49 33.17
N TYR A 493 -22.27 -4.84 32.34
CA TYR A 493 -21.84 -3.47 32.53
C TYR A 493 -22.67 -2.57 31.62
N ILE A 494 -23.26 -1.55 32.23
CA ILE A 494 -24.13 -0.59 31.57
C ILE A 494 -23.46 0.77 31.71
N HIS A 495 -23.06 1.35 30.58
CA HIS A 495 -22.51 2.69 30.50
C HIS A 495 -23.63 3.61 30.05
N LYS A 496 -23.85 4.70 30.80
CA LYS A 496 -24.84 5.73 30.44
C LYS A 496 -24.17 7.10 30.46
N THR A 497 -24.53 7.92 29.48
CA THR A 497 -24.10 9.32 29.36
C THR A 497 -25.04 10.27 30.11
N VAL A 498 -26.31 9.90 30.28
CA VAL A 498 -27.32 10.75 30.97
C VAL A 498 -27.17 10.79 32.50
N SER A 499 -27.39 11.97 33.09
CA SER A 499 -27.36 12.22 34.55
C SER A 499 -28.63 11.78 35.31
N MET A 500 -29.70 11.39 34.60
CA MET A 500 -30.97 10.95 35.21
C MET A 500 -30.89 9.53 35.79
N LEU A 501 -31.70 9.28 36.82
CA LEU A 501 -31.88 7.96 37.44
C LEU A 501 -32.76 7.08 36.54
N VAL A 502 -32.20 5.98 36.04
CA VAL A 502 -32.93 5.01 35.20
C VAL A 502 -32.84 3.61 35.83
N ASN A 503 -33.91 2.82 35.78
CA ASN A 503 -33.87 1.45 36.31
C ASN A 503 -33.57 0.44 35.20
N ALA A 504 -32.60 -0.43 35.46
CA ALA A 504 -32.32 -1.61 34.65
C ALA A 504 -32.95 -2.86 35.29
N ARG A 505 -33.53 -3.72 34.47
CA ARG A 505 -34.16 -4.99 34.83
C ARG A 505 -33.67 -6.09 33.88
N VAL A 506 -33.17 -7.19 34.45
CA VAL A 506 -32.62 -8.33 33.70
C VAL A 506 -33.57 -9.51 33.81
N TYR A 507 -34.00 -10.07 32.70
CA TYR A 507 -34.92 -11.21 32.62
C TYR A 507 -34.22 -12.42 31.99
N ASN A 508 -34.60 -13.63 32.39
CA ASN A 508 -34.19 -14.85 31.67
C ASN A 508 -35.09 -15.09 30.44
N LEU A 509 -34.76 -16.11 29.63
CA LEU A 509 -35.53 -16.50 28.44
C LEU A 509 -36.99 -16.89 28.72
N SER A 510 -37.32 -17.27 29.96
CA SER A 510 -38.70 -17.59 30.38
C SER A 510 -39.47 -16.35 30.87
N GLY A 511 -38.88 -15.15 30.78
CA GLY A 511 -39.48 -13.89 31.20
C GLY A 511 -39.44 -13.64 32.71
N HIS A 512 -38.69 -14.44 33.49
CA HIS A 512 -38.56 -14.24 34.93
C HIS A 512 -37.51 -13.17 35.24
N LEU A 513 -37.81 -12.24 36.15
CA LEU A 513 -36.89 -11.18 36.58
C LEU A 513 -35.75 -11.77 37.43
N ILE A 514 -34.52 -11.61 36.98
CA ILE A 514 -33.30 -12.13 37.60
C ILE A 514 -32.59 -11.09 38.45
N ALA A 515 -32.57 -9.83 38.00
CA ALA A 515 -31.95 -8.73 38.74
C ALA A 515 -32.58 -7.39 38.36
N GLN A 516 -32.58 -6.44 39.30
CA GLN A 516 -32.97 -5.05 39.05
C GLN A 516 -31.98 -4.11 39.74
N LYS A 517 -31.63 -3.00 39.07
CA LYS A 517 -30.72 -1.99 39.61
C LYS A 517 -31.10 -0.59 39.12
N THR A 518 -31.19 0.36 40.03
CA THR A 518 -31.23 1.79 39.67
C THR A 518 -29.82 2.26 39.30
N LEU A 519 -29.66 2.76 38.08
CA LEU A 519 -28.39 3.24 37.55
C LEU A 519 -28.19 4.69 38.02
N ILE A 520 -27.36 4.86 39.05
CA ILE A 520 -27.02 6.15 39.65
C ILE A 520 -25.73 6.75 39.07
N ASN A 521 -24.80 5.91 38.60
CA ASN A 521 -23.46 6.31 38.14
C ASN A 521 -23.31 6.08 36.62
N SER A 522 -22.32 6.73 36.00
CA SER A 522 -21.94 6.62 34.58
C SER A 522 -21.66 5.18 34.16
N VAL A 523 -21.12 4.34 35.05
CA VAL A 523 -20.98 2.89 34.85
C VAL A 523 -21.69 2.13 35.97
N SER A 524 -22.55 1.19 35.59
CA SER A 524 -23.31 0.37 36.52
C SER A 524 -23.19 -1.12 36.21
N LYS A 525 -22.79 -1.88 37.24
CA LYS A 525 -22.63 -3.33 37.17
C LYS A 525 -23.85 -4.09 37.71
N ILE A 526 -24.33 -5.09 36.97
CA ILE A 526 -25.32 -6.09 37.43
C ILE A 526 -24.71 -7.48 37.31
N SER A 527 -24.60 -8.20 38.42
CA SER A 527 -24.08 -9.57 38.45
C SER A 527 -25.20 -10.59 38.28
N VAL A 528 -25.01 -11.58 37.41
CA VAL A 528 -25.91 -12.74 37.29
C VAL A 528 -25.22 -14.01 37.80
N LYS A 529 -26.00 -15.00 38.24
CA LYS A 529 -25.45 -16.22 38.86
C LYS A 529 -25.01 -17.29 37.85
N THR A 530 -25.63 -17.33 36.69
CA THR A 530 -25.45 -18.39 35.67
C THR A 530 -25.06 -17.78 34.33
N ASN A 531 -24.35 -18.56 33.52
CA ASN A 531 -24.09 -18.22 32.12
C ASN A 531 -25.36 -18.45 31.31
N GLY A 532 -25.55 -17.68 30.25
CA GLY A 532 -26.73 -17.81 29.40
C GLY A 532 -27.16 -16.49 28.77
N VAL A 533 -28.33 -16.55 28.11
CA VAL A 533 -28.95 -15.39 27.47
C VAL A 533 -29.92 -14.72 28.42
N TYR A 534 -29.81 -13.40 28.52
CA TYR A 534 -30.72 -12.57 29.28
C TYR A 534 -31.25 -11.42 28.43
N PHE A 535 -32.38 -10.86 28.84
CA PHE A 535 -32.93 -9.63 28.29
C PHE A 535 -32.75 -8.51 29.32
N LEU A 536 -32.01 -7.49 28.96
CA LEU A 536 -31.84 -6.28 29.74
C LEU A 536 -32.85 -5.24 29.25
N HIS A 537 -33.72 -4.78 30.13
CA HIS A 537 -34.63 -3.67 29.89
C HIS A 537 -34.22 -2.50 30.76
N ILE A 538 -34.05 -1.32 30.17
CA ILE A 538 -33.70 -0.10 30.89
C ILE A 538 -34.82 0.91 30.67
N ASP A 539 -35.35 1.48 31.75
CA ASP A 539 -36.45 2.45 31.68
C ASP A 539 -36.09 3.62 30.75
N GLY A 540 -36.92 3.89 29.74
CA GLY A 540 -36.68 4.93 28.72
C GLY A 540 -35.83 4.46 27.53
N TYR A 541 -35.33 3.23 27.56
CA TYR A 541 -34.56 2.59 26.48
C TYR A 541 -35.21 1.27 26.04
N GLY A 542 -34.74 0.74 24.91
CA GLY A 542 -35.20 -0.54 24.38
C GLY A 542 -34.81 -1.75 25.25
N VAL A 543 -35.24 -2.93 24.82
CA VAL A 543 -34.81 -4.20 25.41
C VAL A 543 -33.63 -4.74 24.61
N GLU A 544 -32.53 -5.03 25.29
CA GLU A 544 -31.31 -5.55 24.69
C GLU A 544 -31.08 -7.00 25.10
N LYS A 545 -30.69 -7.84 24.13
CA LYS A 545 -30.32 -9.24 24.39
C LYS A 545 -28.85 -9.29 24.77
N VAL A 546 -28.55 -9.71 26.00
CA VAL A 546 -27.18 -9.84 26.50
C VAL A 546 -26.81 -11.31 26.67
N MET A 547 -25.67 -11.70 26.10
CA MET A 547 -25.11 -13.05 26.21
C MET A 547 -24.01 -13.03 27.26
N ILE A 548 -24.09 -13.91 28.24
CA ILE A 548 -23.12 -14.01 29.32
C ILE A 548 -22.39 -15.34 29.19
N ASN A 549 -21.18 -15.26 28.66
CA ASN A 549 -20.26 -16.38 28.51
C ASN A 549 -19.16 -16.33 29.59
N HIS A 550 -18.39 -17.41 29.70
CA HIS A 550 -17.38 -17.59 30.74
C HIS A 550 -16.31 -16.49 30.75
#